data_AF-A0A2T7P8N0-F1
#
_entry.id   AF-A0A2T7P8N0-F1
#
_cell.length_a   1.000
_cell.length_b   1.000
_cell.length_c   1.000
_cell.angle_alpha   90.00
_cell.angle_beta   90.00
_cell.angle_gamma   90.00
#
_symmetry.space_group_name_H-M   'P 1'
#
loop_
_entity.id
_entity.type
_entity.pdbx_description
1 polymer ?
#
loop_
_entity_poly.entity_id
_entity_poly.type
_entity_poly.pdbx_seq_one_letter_code
_entity_poly.pdbx_strand_id
1 'polypeptide(L)'
;MATKNVGTQDFEDWLPPNSETNQTCLETPNGSWIHIYQSAPWRAGVKDVGAPYLCVGTPGRLGNMMFTFASAVGIAALTKRTVVVLPTSPLLRHFRLQALVDCDGSRCSGERVVGVSEKKCCTFDPNMTSPRPKVRSLFIRKYMQSWRYFAQAEADVRRQMTAYGDTAARVSAVIARLRQELGGTVTLVGVHVRHGDIVRVARFREHGYRVPPVGYFLRAISFFAARHPRIAFLFSTDVKSYVQDTILPLCEQVQGGGPFFGRSGNASLKKATYVGVRCRQISTDDPVVDLLTLASCDHVIMSVGTFGWWAGWLAGGDVVYYNHPYRPKSTLWNSTKMEDFFPPGWIPMA
;
A
#
# COMPACT_ATOMS: atom_id res chain seq x y z
N MET A 1 10.68 49.80 10.63
CA MET A 1 11.90 48.97 10.55
C MET A 1 11.55 47.69 9.81
N ALA A 2 12.40 47.31 8.86
CA ALA A 2 12.11 46.38 7.77
C ALA A 2 11.75 44.95 8.23
N THR A 3 10.71 44.39 7.61
CA THR A 3 10.43 42.96 7.55
C THR A 3 11.53 42.26 6.75
N LYS A 4 12.42 41.52 7.42
CA LYS A 4 13.30 40.57 6.73
C LYS A 4 12.46 39.40 6.23
N ASN A 5 12.29 39.31 4.92
CA ASN A 5 11.93 38.06 4.25
C ASN A 5 13.07 37.07 4.50
N VAL A 6 12.83 36.07 5.34
CA VAL A 6 13.70 34.89 5.46
C VAL A 6 13.43 34.05 4.22
N GLY A 7 14.37 34.07 3.27
CA GLY A 7 14.28 33.33 2.02
C GLY A 7 14.37 31.83 2.26
N THR A 8 13.94 31.06 1.26
CA THR A 8 14.01 29.59 1.21
C THR A 8 15.40 28.99 1.42
N GLN A 9 16.45 29.82 1.39
CA GLN A 9 17.84 29.44 1.61
C GLN A 9 18.21 29.21 3.09
N ASP A 10 17.56 29.86 4.05
CA ASP A 10 17.90 29.73 5.48
C ASP A 10 17.36 28.42 6.12
N PHE A 11 16.60 27.60 5.38
CA PHE A 11 16.02 26.35 5.85
C PHE A 11 16.93 25.12 5.65
N GLU A 12 17.85 25.15 4.69
CA GLU A 12 18.75 24.02 4.41
C GLU A 12 19.83 23.87 5.50
N ASP A 13 20.22 24.97 6.15
CA ASP A 13 21.25 24.99 7.19
C ASP A 13 20.81 24.41 8.55
N TRP A 14 19.51 24.15 8.75
CA TRP A 14 18.96 23.56 9.98
C TRP A 14 18.69 22.05 9.88
N LEU A 15 18.87 21.47 8.70
CA LEU A 15 18.80 20.01 8.53
C LEU A 15 20.18 19.43 8.88
N PRO A 16 20.30 18.55 9.89
CA PRO A 16 21.58 17.93 10.20
C PRO A 16 22.09 17.17 8.96
N PRO A 17 23.32 17.41 8.50
CA PRO A 17 23.88 16.69 7.36
C PRO A 17 24.02 15.23 7.76
N ASN A 18 23.37 14.34 7.02
CA ASN A 18 23.47 12.88 7.17
C ASN A 18 23.21 12.33 8.59
N SER A 19 22.00 12.49 9.09
CA SER A 19 21.55 11.68 10.22
C SER A 19 20.30 10.88 9.86
N GLU A 20 20.41 9.56 10.00
CA GLU A 20 19.30 8.61 10.14
C GLU A 20 18.52 8.91 11.43
N THR A 21 17.98 10.12 11.55
CA THR A 21 17.14 10.49 12.69
C THR A 21 15.76 9.89 12.49
N ASN A 22 15.33 9.08 13.45
CA ASN A 22 13.95 8.56 13.51
C ASN A 22 12.91 9.65 13.85
N GLN A 23 13.35 10.90 13.99
CA GLN A 23 12.50 12.02 14.37
C GLN A 23 11.71 12.49 13.15
N THR A 24 10.40 12.63 13.32
CA THR A 24 9.50 13.11 12.27
C THR A 24 9.15 14.57 12.48
N CYS A 25 9.33 15.06 13.71
CA CYS A 25 9.16 16.45 14.09
C CYS A 25 10.38 16.94 14.87
N LEU A 26 10.76 18.20 14.67
CA LEU A 26 11.76 18.91 15.48
C LEU A 26 11.09 20.08 16.17
N GLU A 27 11.38 20.25 17.46
CA GLU A 27 11.00 21.46 18.18
C GLU A 27 11.98 22.58 17.84
N THR A 28 11.46 23.72 17.41
CA THR A 28 12.22 24.93 17.13
C THR A 28 12.44 25.72 18.43
N PRO A 29 13.49 26.56 18.52
CA PRO A 29 13.82 27.30 19.75
C PRO A 29 12.72 28.20 20.32
N ASN A 30 11.71 28.55 19.53
CA ASN A 30 10.52 29.31 19.94
C ASN A 30 9.33 28.43 20.38
N GLY A 31 9.54 27.14 20.66
CA GLY A 31 8.51 26.21 21.18
C GLY A 31 7.50 25.76 20.12
N SER A 32 7.95 25.67 18.88
CA SER A 32 7.16 25.40 17.68
C SER A 32 7.67 24.11 17.01
N TRP A 33 6.94 23.44 16.12
CA TRP A 33 7.31 22.10 15.62
C TRP A 33 7.39 22.01 14.09
N ILE A 34 8.56 21.73 13.52
CA ILE A 34 8.72 21.51 12.07
C ILE A 34 8.72 20.02 11.72
N HIS A 35 8.19 19.66 10.53
CA HIS A 35 8.19 18.29 10.03
C HIS A 35 9.36 18.06 9.06
N ILE A 36 10.10 16.95 9.23
CA ILE A 36 11.40 16.72 8.57
C ILE A 36 11.26 16.08 7.18
N TYR A 37 10.27 15.22 6.95
CA TYR A 37 10.22 14.42 5.71
C TYR A 37 9.52 15.11 4.54
N GLN A 38 8.78 16.21 4.75
CA GLN A 38 8.03 16.86 3.69
C GLN A 38 8.11 18.37 3.87
N SER A 39 8.70 19.05 2.89
CA SER A 39 8.96 20.49 2.83
C SER A 39 7.71 21.38 2.70
N ALA A 40 6.52 20.87 3.02
CA ALA A 40 5.36 21.74 3.14
C ALA A 40 5.56 22.61 4.39
N PRO A 41 5.63 23.95 4.26
CA PRO A 41 5.90 24.81 5.40
C PRO A 41 4.82 24.61 6.44
N TRP A 42 5.22 24.04 7.58
CA TRP A 42 4.46 24.13 8.80
C TRP A 42 4.37 25.61 9.13
N ARG A 43 3.15 26.19 9.04
CA ARG A 43 2.90 27.51 9.60
C ARG A 43 2.86 27.34 11.11
N ALA A 44 3.99 27.63 11.74
CA ALA A 44 4.08 27.91 13.15
C ALA A 44 2.95 28.87 13.55
N GLY A 45 2.04 28.41 14.40
CA GLY A 45 1.08 29.30 15.05
C GLY A 45 -0.36 29.29 14.55
N VAL A 46 -0.84 28.30 13.80
CA VAL A 46 -2.31 28.07 13.74
C VAL A 46 -2.76 27.40 15.04
N LYS A 47 -2.84 28.21 16.11
CA LYS A 47 -3.30 27.81 17.45
C LYS A 47 -4.79 27.46 17.53
N ASP A 48 -5.54 27.69 16.46
CA ASP A 48 -6.93 27.27 16.39
C ASP A 48 -7.33 27.19 14.92
N VAL A 49 -7.82 26.03 14.50
CA VAL A 49 -8.81 26.03 13.43
C VAL A 49 -10.05 25.56 14.16
N GLY A 50 -11.00 26.45 14.41
CA GLY A 50 -12.34 26.05 14.87
C GLY A 50 -13.05 25.06 13.91
N ALA A 51 -12.38 24.66 12.82
CA ALA A 51 -12.80 23.63 11.90
C ALA A 51 -12.50 22.21 12.44
N PRO A 52 -13.42 21.25 12.23
CA PRO A 52 -13.23 19.87 12.66
C PRO A 52 -12.08 19.21 11.87
N TYR A 53 -11.40 18.27 12.52
CA TYR A 53 -10.34 17.47 11.90
C TYR A 53 -10.58 15.97 12.05
N LEU A 54 -9.85 15.17 11.30
CA LEU A 54 -9.93 13.71 11.28
C LEU A 54 -8.55 13.11 11.53
N CYS A 55 -8.34 12.62 12.75
CA CYS A 55 -7.13 11.94 13.18
C CYS A 55 -7.07 10.51 12.61
N VAL A 56 -5.88 10.13 12.15
CA VAL A 56 -5.58 8.84 11.54
C VAL A 56 -4.68 8.02 12.46
N GLY A 57 -5.18 6.87 12.91
CA GLY A 57 -4.39 5.91 13.67
C GLY A 57 -3.47 5.08 12.79
N THR A 58 -2.61 4.30 13.43
CA THR A 58 -1.66 3.38 12.78
C THR A 58 -1.92 1.91 13.12
N PRO A 59 -3.16 1.39 12.97
CA PRO A 59 -3.46 0.03 13.40
C PRO A 59 -2.92 -1.03 12.44
N GLY A 60 -2.28 -2.07 12.98
CA GLY A 60 -1.84 -3.22 12.21
C GLY A 60 -0.58 -2.98 11.37
N ARG A 61 -0.52 -3.59 10.18
CA ARG A 61 0.63 -3.51 9.26
C ARG A 61 0.36 -2.53 8.11
N LEU A 62 1.36 -2.31 7.25
CA LEU A 62 1.38 -1.33 6.15
C LEU A 62 0.03 -1.16 5.42
N GLY A 63 -0.50 -2.21 4.80
CA GLY A 63 -1.76 -2.10 4.03
C GLY A 63 -2.97 -1.69 4.86
N ASN A 64 -3.00 -1.99 6.17
CA ASN A 64 -4.06 -1.52 7.06
C ASN A 64 -3.92 -0.04 7.38
N MET A 65 -2.68 0.43 7.59
CA MET A 65 -2.40 1.85 7.78
C MET A 65 -2.77 2.66 6.53
N MET A 66 -2.45 2.14 5.33
CA MET A 66 -2.84 2.75 4.06
C MET A 66 -4.37 2.85 3.91
N PHE A 67 -5.13 1.81 4.27
CA PHE A 67 -6.60 1.87 4.31
C PHE A 67 -7.14 2.90 5.30
N THR A 68 -6.56 2.94 6.49
CA THR A 68 -6.94 3.90 7.53
C THR A 68 -6.76 5.34 7.02
N PHE A 69 -5.62 5.61 6.38
CA PHE A 69 -5.31 6.92 5.80
C PHE A 69 -6.20 7.26 4.59
N ALA A 70 -6.32 6.35 3.61
CA ALA A 70 -7.12 6.60 2.42
C ALA A 70 -8.60 6.86 2.76
N SER A 71 -9.15 6.05 3.66
CA SER A 71 -10.50 6.27 4.19
C SER A 71 -10.61 7.60 4.90
N ALA A 72 -9.57 8.03 5.62
CA ALA A 72 -9.55 9.35 6.23
C ALA A 72 -9.61 10.47 5.18
N VAL A 73 -8.82 10.39 4.11
CA VAL A 73 -8.87 11.37 3.01
C VAL A 73 -10.29 11.48 2.43
N GLY A 74 -10.90 10.34 2.12
CA GLY A 74 -12.25 10.32 1.56
C GLY A 74 -13.34 10.84 2.51
N ILE A 75 -13.32 10.39 3.77
CA ILE A 75 -14.26 10.85 4.81
C ILE A 75 -14.06 12.34 5.10
N ALA A 76 -12.81 12.81 5.16
CA ALA A 76 -12.51 14.20 5.40
C ALA A 76 -13.04 15.11 4.30
N ALA A 77 -12.89 14.70 3.03
CA ALA A 77 -13.45 15.42 1.88
C ALA A 77 -14.97 15.56 1.96
N LEU A 78 -15.68 14.47 2.28
CA LEU A 78 -17.15 14.48 2.36
C LEU A 78 -17.69 15.22 3.58
N THR A 79 -16.92 15.26 4.66
CA THR A 79 -17.39 15.79 5.94
C THR A 79 -16.72 17.13 6.32
N LYS A 80 -16.01 17.75 5.37
CA LYS A 80 -15.31 19.05 5.51
C LYS A 80 -14.34 19.09 6.68
N ARG A 81 -13.49 18.07 6.79
CA ARG A 81 -12.44 17.96 7.82
C ARG A 81 -11.05 18.07 7.20
N THR A 82 -10.09 18.49 8.00
CA THR A 82 -8.66 18.35 7.66
C THR A 82 -8.13 17.01 8.19
N VAL A 83 -7.38 16.28 7.37
CA VAL A 83 -6.72 15.04 7.79
C VAL A 83 -5.52 15.36 8.68
N VAL A 84 -5.43 14.69 9.82
CA VAL A 84 -4.33 14.81 10.78
C VAL A 84 -3.72 13.43 11.01
N VAL A 85 -2.41 13.30 10.85
CA VAL A 85 -1.66 12.07 11.10
C VAL A 85 -0.77 12.21 12.33
N LEU A 86 -0.55 11.08 13.00
CA LEU A 86 0.40 11.02 14.11
C LEU A 86 1.84 11.10 13.57
N PRO A 87 2.76 11.78 14.28
CA PRO A 87 4.16 11.89 13.86
C PRO A 87 4.88 10.53 13.84
N THR A 88 4.35 9.53 14.55
CA THR A 88 4.87 8.16 14.53
C THR A 88 4.38 7.34 13.34
N SER A 89 3.58 7.91 12.44
CA SER A 89 3.08 7.18 11.27
C SER A 89 4.21 6.85 10.30
N PRO A 90 4.48 5.57 10.02
CA PRO A 90 5.52 5.20 9.07
C PRO A 90 5.21 5.67 7.65
N LEU A 91 3.93 5.93 7.32
CA LEU A 91 3.53 6.39 6.00
C LEU A 91 4.20 7.73 5.61
N LEU A 92 4.51 8.59 6.58
CA LEU A 92 5.13 9.90 6.35
C LEU A 92 6.51 9.81 5.68
N ARG A 93 7.23 8.70 5.89
CA ARG A 93 8.58 8.49 5.34
C ARG A 93 8.58 7.97 3.92
N HIS A 94 7.50 7.29 3.53
CA HIS A 94 7.46 6.49 2.31
C HIS A 94 6.53 7.06 1.24
N PHE A 95 5.58 7.91 1.63
CA PHE A 95 4.52 8.41 0.76
C PHE A 95 4.44 9.94 0.80
N ARG A 96 3.99 10.54 -0.30
CA ARG A 96 3.78 11.99 -0.42
C ARG A 96 2.41 12.42 0.13
N LEU A 97 2.19 12.22 1.42
CA LEU A 97 0.93 12.54 2.10
C LEU A 97 0.64 14.04 2.11
N GLN A 98 -0.64 14.41 1.97
CA GLN A 98 -1.13 15.78 2.19
C GLN A 98 -1.98 15.80 3.47
N ALA A 99 -1.33 15.83 4.62
CA ALA A 99 -1.98 15.85 5.92
C ALA A 99 -1.23 16.75 6.92
N LEU A 100 -1.95 17.25 7.92
CA LEU A 100 -1.32 17.89 9.07
C LEU A 100 -0.68 16.82 9.96
N VAL A 101 0.49 17.10 10.52
CA VAL A 101 1.17 16.21 11.46
C VAL A 101 0.98 16.74 12.89
N ASP A 102 0.48 15.91 13.79
CA ASP A 102 0.22 16.27 15.20
C ASP A 102 1.48 16.18 16.05
N CYS A 103 2.50 16.99 15.74
CA CYS A 103 3.81 16.94 16.38
C CYS A 103 3.78 17.21 17.90
N ASP A 104 2.90 18.10 18.35
CA ASP A 104 2.71 18.46 19.77
C ASP A 104 1.76 17.50 20.52
N GLY A 105 1.15 16.55 19.81
CA GLY A 105 0.19 15.59 20.35
C GLY A 105 -1.12 16.20 20.86
N SER A 106 -1.35 17.50 20.68
CA SER A 106 -2.48 18.22 21.29
C SER A 106 -3.82 17.98 20.59
N ARG A 107 -3.81 17.57 19.31
CA ARG A 107 -5.04 17.39 18.53
C ARG A 107 -5.64 16.02 18.75
N CYS A 108 -4.86 14.96 18.57
CA CYS A 108 -5.37 13.60 18.52
C CYS A 108 -5.46 12.90 19.89
N SER A 109 -5.00 13.55 20.97
CA SER A 109 -5.09 13.05 22.35
C SER A 109 -6.22 13.65 23.19
N GLY A 110 -6.86 14.74 22.74
CA GLY A 110 -7.82 15.50 23.55
C GLY A 110 -9.23 14.90 23.65
N GLU A 111 -9.95 15.26 24.71
CA GLU A 111 -11.35 14.85 24.98
C GLU A 111 -12.36 15.28 23.88
N ARG A 112 -11.97 16.24 23.04
CA ARG A 112 -12.79 16.77 21.94
C ARG A 112 -12.86 15.84 20.72
N VAL A 113 -12.09 14.76 20.70
CA VAL A 113 -12.00 13.85 19.55
C VAL A 113 -12.80 12.57 19.79
N VAL A 114 -13.75 12.30 18.91
CA VAL A 114 -14.59 11.10 19.00
C VAL A 114 -13.98 9.95 18.22
N GLY A 115 -13.71 8.84 18.90
CA GLY A 115 -13.27 7.60 18.26
C GLY A 115 -14.35 7.03 17.33
N VAL A 116 -13.96 6.70 16.10
CA VAL A 116 -14.80 6.03 15.12
C VAL A 116 -14.10 4.80 14.55
N SER A 117 -14.88 3.80 14.21
CA SER A 117 -14.42 2.56 13.58
C SER A 117 -15.56 1.88 12.86
N GLU A 118 -15.25 1.06 11.85
CA GLU A 118 -16.23 0.17 11.22
C GLU A 118 -16.88 -0.74 12.26
N LYS A 119 -18.19 -0.96 12.13
CA LYS A 119 -18.95 -1.88 13.00
C LYS A 119 -18.59 -3.34 12.73
N LYS A 120 -18.36 -3.69 11.47
CA LYS A 120 -17.87 -4.99 10.99
C LYS A 120 -16.65 -4.76 10.11
N CYS A 121 -15.75 -5.74 10.04
CA CYS A 121 -14.59 -5.59 9.17
C CYS A 121 -15.04 -5.32 7.76
N CYS A 122 -14.31 -4.48 7.04
CA CYS A 122 -14.29 -4.58 5.60
C CYS A 122 -15.69 -4.32 4.99
N THR A 123 -16.45 -3.41 5.61
CA THR A 123 -17.82 -3.04 5.22
C THR A 123 -17.96 -1.54 5.22
N PHE A 124 -18.71 -1.02 4.25
CA PHE A 124 -18.98 0.40 4.16
C PHE A 124 -20.14 0.80 5.09
N ASP A 125 -19.88 1.73 6.00
CA ASP A 125 -20.89 2.38 6.83
C ASP A 125 -21.14 3.81 6.32
N PRO A 126 -22.28 4.10 5.67
CA PRO A 126 -22.60 5.43 5.13
C PRO A 126 -22.70 6.52 6.22
N ASN A 127 -22.88 6.14 7.49
CA ASN A 127 -22.88 7.11 8.58
C ASN A 127 -21.50 7.72 8.86
N MET A 128 -20.43 7.09 8.35
CA MET A 128 -19.07 7.61 8.48
C MET A 128 -18.80 8.75 7.50
N THR A 129 -19.48 8.76 6.35
CA THR A 129 -19.34 9.77 5.30
C THR A 129 -20.44 10.84 5.34
N SER A 130 -21.46 10.64 6.17
CA SER A 130 -22.56 11.59 6.33
C SER A 130 -22.17 12.79 7.21
N PRO A 131 -22.56 14.04 6.86
CA PRO A 131 -22.44 15.18 7.74
C PRO A 131 -23.11 14.92 9.09
N ARG A 132 -22.43 15.23 10.20
CA ARG A 132 -23.00 15.05 11.55
C ARG A 132 -23.60 16.37 12.05
N PRO A 133 -24.74 16.34 12.78
CA PRO A 133 -25.36 17.54 13.34
C PRO A 133 -24.44 18.31 14.29
N LYS A 134 -23.55 17.60 15.00
CA LYS A 134 -22.49 18.19 15.83
C LYS A 134 -21.16 18.10 15.10
N VAL A 135 -20.56 19.26 14.84
CA VAL A 135 -19.25 19.39 14.21
C VAL A 135 -18.17 19.00 15.23
N ARG A 136 -17.81 17.71 15.26
CA ARG A 136 -16.74 17.18 16.12
C ARG A 136 -15.56 16.69 15.32
N SER A 137 -14.36 16.82 15.89
CA SER A 137 -13.19 16.11 15.39
C SER A 137 -13.33 14.62 15.65
N LEU A 138 -12.80 13.81 14.74
CA LEU A 138 -12.96 12.36 14.74
C LEU A 138 -11.59 11.68 14.77
N PHE A 139 -11.54 10.44 15.24
CA PHE A 139 -10.33 9.61 15.22
C PHE A 139 -10.66 8.22 14.71
N ILE A 140 -10.14 7.88 13.54
CA ILE A 140 -10.18 6.52 13.01
C ILE A 140 -9.14 5.66 13.73
N ARG A 141 -9.60 4.72 14.58
CA ARG A 141 -8.73 3.84 15.37
C ARG A 141 -8.53 2.44 14.78
N LYS A 142 -9.36 2.04 13.81
CA LYS A 142 -9.35 0.70 13.19
C LYS A 142 -9.18 0.82 11.68
N TYR A 143 -9.25 -0.32 10.98
CA TYR A 143 -8.70 -0.47 9.65
C TYR A 143 -9.43 0.26 8.52
N MET A 144 -10.76 0.46 8.58
CA MET A 144 -11.55 1.13 7.53
C MET A 144 -11.32 0.49 6.15
N GLN A 145 -11.50 -0.82 6.04
CA GLN A 145 -11.11 -1.61 4.88
C GLN A 145 -12.19 -1.66 3.80
N SER A 146 -12.71 -0.50 3.40
CA SER A 146 -13.61 -0.40 2.25
C SER A 146 -13.18 0.70 1.30
N TRP A 147 -13.05 0.36 0.01
CA TRP A 147 -12.73 1.31 -1.05
C TRP A 147 -13.79 2.41 -1.19
N ARG A 148 -15.04 2.10 -0.80
CA ARG A 148 -16.17 3.03 -0.85
C ARG A 148 -15.98 4.27 0.03
N TYR A 149 -15.12 4.22 1.07
CA TYR A 149 -14.84 5.40 1.88
C TYR A 149 -14.10 6.50 1.13
N PHE A 150 -13.36 6.14 0.07
CA PHE A 150 -12.49 7.05 -0.67
C PHE A 150 -12.66 7.02 -2.18
N ALA A 151 -13.68 6.33 -2.70
CA ALA A 151 -13.98 6.28 -4.13
C ALA A 151 -14.11 7.67 -4.77
N GLN A 152 -14.80 8.58 -4.09
CA GLN A 152 -14.97 9.98 -4.50
C GLN A 152 -13.67 10.81 -4.48
N ALA A 153 -12.65 10.34 -3.77
CA ALA A 153 -11.36 11.00 -3.60
C ALA A 153 -10.22 10.17 -4.21
N GLU A 154 -10.53 9.22 -5.10
CA GLU A 154 -9.56 8.26 -5.63
C GLU A 154 -8.32 8.94 -6.23
N ALA A 155 -8.52 9.96 -7.08
CA ALA A 155 -7.41 10.69 -7.69
C ALA A 155 -6.49 11.33 -6.63
N ASP A 156 -7.06 11.84 -5.55
CA ASP A 156 -6.28 12.45 -4.46
C ASP A 156 -5.53 11.40 -3.64
N VAL A 157 -6.19 10.29 -3.30
CA VAL A 157 -5.55 9.16 -2.62
C VAL A 157 -4.40 8.60 -3.45
N ARG A 158 -4.56 8.42 -4.77
CA ARG A 158 -3.49 7.93 -5.67
C ARG A 158 -2.29 8.88 -5.67
N ARG A 159 -2.51 10.20 -5.77
CA ARG A 159 -1.44 11.19 -5.70
C ARG A 159 -0.67 11.10 -4.37
N GLN A 160 -1.40 10.99 -3.26
CA GLN A 160 -0.79 10.93 -1.94
C GLN A 160 -0.08 9.60 -1.66
N MET A 161 -0.55 8.50 -2.24
CA MET A 161 0.06 7.16 -2.16
C MET A 161 1.16 6.95 -3.20
N THR A 162 1.83 8.02 -3.63
CA THR A 162 3.02 7.94 -4.47
C THR A 162 4.27 7.80 -3.61
N ALA A 163 5.19 6.93 -4.03
CA ALA A 163 6.47 6.71 -3.37
C ALA A 163 7.25 8.02 -3.20
N TYR A 164 7.95 8.18 -2.07
CA TYR A 164 8.70 9.39 -1.75
C TYR A 164 10.08 9.08 -1.16
N GLY A 165 11.01 10.03 -1.26
CA GLY A 165 12.36 9.93 -0.69
C GLY A 165 13.16 8.71 -1.18
N ASP A 166 13.92 8.11 -0.26
CA ASP A 166 14.72 6.90 -0.52
C ASP A 166 13.88 5.74 -1.06
N THR A 167 12.63 5.62 -0.61
CA THR A 167 11.71 4.56 -1.08
C THR A 167 11.46 4.69 -2.58
N ALA A 168 11.24 5.90 -3.09
CA ALA A 168 11.06 6.13 -4.52
C ALA A 168 12.31 5.76 -5.33
N ALA A 169 13.50 6.11 -4.82
CA ALA A 169 14.76 5.78 -5.47
C ALA A 169 14.99 4.27 -5.54
N ARG A 170 14.74 3.55 -4.43
CA ARG A 170 14.90 2.09 -4.35
C ARG A 170 13.92 1.35 -5.27
N VAL A 171 12.64 1.74 -5.28
CA VAL A 171 11.64 1.15 -6.19
C VAL A 171 12.03 1.39 -7.65
N SER A 172 12.44 2.63 -7.99
CA SER A 172 12.87 2.98 -9.34
C SER A 172 14.09 2.17 -9.78
N ALA A 173 15.08 1.98 -8.90
CA ALA A 173 16.27 1.18 -9.18
C ALA A 173 15.92 -0.30 -9.43
N VAL A 174 15.01 -0.89 -8.64
CA VAL A 174 14.55 -2.27 -8.84
C VAL A 174 13.86 -2.41 -10.19
N ILE A 175 12.91 -1.54 -10.53
CA ILE A 175 12.18 -1.59 -11.80
C ILE A 175 13.10 -1.32 -13.01
N ALA A 176 14.00 -0.35 -12.91
CA ALA A 176 14.96 -0.04 -13.98
C ALA A 176 15.87 -1.24 -14.27
N ARG A 177 16.43 -1.87 -13.23
CA ARG A 177 17.24 -3.08 -13.36
C ARG A 177 16.46 -4.22 -14.01
N LEU A 178 15.22 -4.44 -13.58
CA LEU A 178 14.35 -5.46 -14.16
C LEU A 178 14.10 -5.20 -15.64
N ARG A 179 13.74 -3.98 -16.02
CA ARG A 179 13.51 -3.62 -17.43
C ARG A 179 14.79 -3.76 -18.27
N GLN A 180 15.95 -3.41 -17.73
CA GLN A 180 17.25 -3.59 -18.40
C GLN A 180 17.56 -5.07 -18.66
N GLU A 181 17.39 -5.94 -17.65
CA GLU A 181 17.65 -7.38 -17.77
C GLU A 181 16.63 -8.08 -18.69
N LEU A 182 15.39 -7.61 -18.70
CA LEU A 182 14.32 -8.18 -19.54
C LEU A 182 14.47 -7.78 -21.01
N GLY A 183 14.88 -6.53 -21.27
CA GLY A 183 15.07 -5.96 -22.60
C GLY A 183 13.76 -5.73 -23.37
N GLY A 184 13.69 -4.62 -24.11
CA GLY A 184 12.51 -4.26 -24.91
C GLY A 184 11.25 -3.99 -24.08
N THR A 185 10.10 -3.92 -24.75
CA THR A 185 8.80 -3.74 -24.08
C THR A 185 8.32 -5.09 -23.53
N VAL A 186 8.14 -5.18 -22.21
CA VAL A 186 7.68 -6.37 -21.50
C VAL A 186 6.60 -5.94 -20.51
N THR A 187 5.47 -6.65 -20.53
CA THR A 187 4.40 -6.52 -19.54
C THR A 187 4.85 -7.15 -18.23
N LEU A 188 4.81 -6.39 -17.13
CA LEU A 188 5.12 -6.85 -15.79
C LEU A 188 3.82 -7.16 -15.04
N VAL A 189 3.74 -8.33 -14.43
CA VAL A 189 2.62 -8.74 -13.58
C VAL A 189 3.13 -9.00 -12.17
N GLY A 190 2.71 -8.19 -11.20
CA GLY A 190 3.05 -8.38 -9.80
C GLY A 190 2.25 -9.54 -9.21
N VAL A 191 2.88 -10.44 -8.44
CA VAL A 191 2.22 -11.59 -7.82
C VAL A 191 2.47 -11.57 -6.31
N HIS A 192 1.44 -11.25 -5.55
CA HIS A 192 1.50 -11.26 -4.09
C HIS A 192 1.07 -12.62 -3.52
N VAL A 193 1.98 -13.30 -2.83
CA VAL A 193 1.77 -14.62 -2.21
C VAL A 193 1.91 -14.52 -0.69
N ARG A 194 0.80 -14.39 0.03
CA ARG A 194 0.76 -14.46 1.49
C ARG A 194 0.41 -15.87 1.94
N HIS A 195 1.37 -16.55 2.55
CA HIS A 195 1.28 -17.96 2.91
C HIS A 195 1.68 -18.21 4.37
N GLY A 196 2.82 -17.70 4.79
CA GLY A 196 3.49 -18.06 6.04
C GLY A 196 2.66 -17.79 7.28
N ASP A 197 2.27 -16.54 7.50
CA ASP A 197 1.56 -16.17 8.72
C ASP A 197 0.17 -16.83 8.82
N ILE A 198 -0.55 -16.93 7.70
CA ILE A 198 -1.84 -17.63 7.63
C ILE A 198 -1.71 -19.11 8.01
N VAL A 199 -0.62 -19.78 7.61
CA VAL A 199 -0.39 -21.20 7.94
C VAL A 199 0.09 -21.37 9.38
N ARG A 200 1.06 -20.55 9.83
CA ARG A 200 1.76 -20.72 11.10
C ARG A 200 0.98 -20.19 12.31
N VAL A 201 0.23 -19.11 12.14
CA VAL A 201 -0.44 -18.42 13.26
C VAL A 201 -1.88 -18.92 13.40
N ALA A 202 -2.15 -19.65 14.49
CA ALA A 202 -3.48 -20.22 14.79
C ALA A 202 -4.60 -19.16 14.75
N ARG A 203 -4.36 -17.98 15.32
CA ARG A 203 -5.31 -16.86 15.31
C ARG A 203 -5.81 -16.51 13.91
N PHE A 204 -4.96 -16.52 12.87
CA PHE A 204 -5.42 -16.21 11.51
C PHE A 204 -6.29 -17.34 10.94
N ARG A 205 -5.94 -18.59 11.24
CA ARG A 205 -6.72 -19.77 10.83
C ARG A 205 -8.09 -19.81 11.50
N GLU A 206 -8.14 -19.57 12.80
CA GLU A 206 -9.35 -19.52 13.62
C GLU A 206 -10.24 -18.35 13.23
N HIS A 207 -9.66 -17.19 12.93
CA HIS A 207 -10.41 -16.01 12.48
C HIS A 207 -11.04 -16.21 11.09
N GLY A 208 -10.46 -17.12 10.27
CA GLY A 208 -11.09 -17.59 9.04
C GLY A 208 -10.25 -17.46 7.78
N TYR A 209 -8.99 -17.02 7.84
CA TYR A 209 -8.17 -16.88 6.64
C TYR A 209 -7.95 -18.23 5.94
N ARG A 210 -7.92 -18.18 4.60
CA ARG A 210 -7.64 -19.31 3.71
C ARG A 210 -6.53 -18.92 2.73
N VAL A 211 -5.53 -19.77 2.61
CA VAL A 211 -4.47 -19.62 1.61
C VAL A 211 -5.04 -20.03 0.23
N PRO A 212 -4.74 -19.29 -0.85
CA PRO A 212 -5.11 -19.72 -2.19
C PRO A 212 -4.42 -21.04 -2.56
N PRO A 213 -5.12 -22.00 -3.19
CA PRO A 213 -4.48 -23.20 -3.71
C PRO A 213 -3.52 -22.85 -4.86
N VAL A 214 -2.54 -23.70 -5.13
CA VAL A 214 -1.59 -23.49 -6.24
C VAL A 214 -2.30 -23.32 -7.59
N GLY A 215 -3.39 -24.06 -7.81
CA GLY A 215 -4.21 -23.96 -9.02
C GLY A 215 -4.79 -22.54 -9.26
N TYR A 216 -5.03 -21.75 -8.22
CA TYR A 216 -5.43 -20.35 -8.36
C TYR A 216 -4.33 -19.54 -9.06
N PHE A 217 -3.09 -19.63 -8.57
CA PHE A 217 -1.96 -18.92 -9.16
C PHE A 217 -1.71 -19.35 -10.61
N LEU A 218 -1.83 -20.64 -10.91
CA LEU A 218 -1.67 -21.16 -12.27
C LEU A 218 -2.72 -20.61 -13.24
N ARG A 219 -3.99 -20.58 -12.83
CA ARG A 219 -5.06 -19.99 -13.65
C ARG A 219 -4.82 -18.49 -13.86
N ALA A 220 -4.38 -17.77 -12.83
CA ALA A 220 -4.15 -16.34 -12.90
C ALA A 220 -2.95 -15.98 -13.79
N ILE A 221 -1.85 -16.75 -13.67
CA ILE A 221 -0.68 -16.63 -14.54
C ILE A 221 -1.06 -16.93 -15.98
N SER A 222 -1.80 -18.01 -16.22
CA SER A 222 -2.28 -18.39 -17.56
C SER A 222 -3.18 -17.32 -18.17
N PHE A 223 -4.05 -16.70 -17.36
CA PHE A 223 -4.94 -15.62 -17.80
C PHE A 223 -4.17 -14.45 -18.42
N PHE A 224 -3.08 -13.99 -17.77
CA PHE A 224 -2.25 -12.92 -18.29
C PHE A 224 -1.31 -13.38 -19.41
N ALA A 225 -0.71 -14.57 -19.28
CA ALA A 225 0.18 -15.12 -20.30
C ALA A 225 -0.52 -15.28 -21.66
N ALA A 226 -1.81 -15.62 -21.67
CA ALA A 226 -2.60 -15.72 -22.90
C ALA A 226 -2.89 -14.35 -23.57
N ARG A 227 -2.73 -13.23 -22.84
CA ARG A 227 -3.07 -11.87 -23.30
C ARG A 227 -1.86 -11.02 -23.65
N HIS A 228 -0.68 -11.37 -23.15
CA HIS A 228 0.53 -10.58 -23.31
C HIS A 228 1.66 -11.43 -23.89
N PRO A 229 2.11 -11.16 -25.15
CA PRO A 229 3.10 -12.00 -25.83
C PRO A 229 4.52 -11.87 -25.26
N ARG A 230 4.80 -10.80 -24.50
CA ARG A 230 6.06 -10.56 -23.77
C ARG A 230 5.73 -10.21 -22.33
N ILE A 231 5.81 -11.19 -21.43
CA ILE A 231 5.34 -11.04 -20.05
C ILE A 231 6.35 -11.55 -19.01
N ALA A 232 6.43 -10.88 -17.86
CA ALA A 232 7.19 -11.31 -16.70
C ALA A 232 6.36 -11.19 -15.41
N PHE A 233 6.47 -12.18 -14.52
CA PHE A 233 5.79 -12.24 -13.24
C PHE A 233 6.76 -11.98 -12.09
N LEU A 234 6.42 -11.03 -11.22
CA LEU A 234 7.25 -10.53 -10.13
C LEU A 234 6.62 -10.94 -8.80
N PHE A 235 7.20 -11.91 -8.10
CA PHE A 235 6.65 -12.49 -6.88
C PHE A 235 7.15 -11.75 -5.63
N SER A 236 6.23 -11.32 -4.76
CA SER A 236 6.52 -10.94 -3.38
C SER A 236 5.80 -11.89 -2.44
N THR A 237 6.51 -12.41 -1.43
CA THR A 237 6.03 -13.48 -0.55
C THR A 237 6.62 -13.36 0.85
N ASP A 238 5.85 -13.79 1.85
CA ASP A 238 6.33 -13.98 3.22
C ASP A 238 7.03 -15.33 3.44
N VAL A 239 6.99 -16.24 2.45
CA VAL A 239 7.68 -17.53 2.46
C VAL A 239 8.36 -17.77 1.11
N LYS A 240 9.68 -17.55 1.06
CA LYS A 240 10.48 -17.69 -0.17
C LYS A 240 10.42 -19.11 -0.74
N SER A 241 10.65 -20.12 0.11
CA SER A 241 10.66 -21.54 -0.30
C SER A 241 9.34 -22.00 -0.90
N TYR A 242 8.19 -21.55 -0.38
CA TYR A 242 6.89 -21.93 -0.94
C TYR A 242 6.74 -21.49 -2.40
N VAL A 243 7.16 -20.27 -2.74
CA VAL A 243 7.14 -19.80 -4.13
C VAL A 243 8.14 -20.59 -4.98
N GLN A 244 9.38 -20.76 -4.48
CA GLN A 244 10.46 -21.43 -5.20
C GLN A 244 10.18 -22.91 -5.50
N ASP A 245 9.62 -23.64 -4.53
CA ASP A 245 9.46 -25.08 -4.60
C ASP A 245 8.12 -25.49 -5.20
N THR A 246 7.10 -24.62 -5.11
CA THR A 246 5.71 -24.97 -5.46
C THR A 246 5.17 -24.18 -6.66
N ILE A 247 5.41 -22.88 -6.74
CA ILE A 247 4.77 -22.03 -7.76
C ILE A 247 5.67 -21.86 -8.99
N LEU A 248 6.95 -21.54 -8.81
CA LEU A 248 7.87 -21.31 -9.93
C LEU A 248 7.98 -22.52 -10.87
N PRO A 249 8.13 -23.78 -10.38
CA PRO A 249 8.27 -24.94 -11.27
C PRO A 249 7.02 -25.18 -12.14
N LEU A 250 5.85 -24.80 -11.64
CA LEU A 250 4.59 -24.94 -12.36
C LEU A 250 4.30 -23.74 -13.26
N CYS A 251 4.80 -22.54 -12.91
CA CYS A 251 4.79 -21.37 -13.80
C CYS A 251 5.52 -21.67 -15.11
N GLU A 252 6.68 -22.35 -15.03
CA GLU A 252 7.48 -22.73 -16.20
C GLU A 252 6.72 -23.70 -17.14
N GLN A 253 5.76 -24.47 -16.62
CA GLN A 253 4.94 -25.40 -17.39
C GLN A 253 3.76 -24.72 -18.11
N VAL A 254 3.38 -23.50 -17.70
CA VAL A 254 2.38 -22.72 -18.44
C VAL A 254 3.01 -22.36 -19.79
N GLN A 255 2.38 -22.80 -20.89
CA GLN A 255 2.93 -22.72 -22.25
C GLN A 255 3.63 -21.37 -22.51
N GLY A 256 4.95 -21.44 -22.74
CA GLY A 256 5.80 -20.28 -22.95
C GLY A 256 6.76 -19.97 -21.79
N GLY A 257 6.72 -20.64 -20.64
CA GLY A 257 7.70 -20.45 -19.57
C GLY A 257 9.11 -20.95 -19.93
N GLY A 258 10.07 -20.03 -20.09
CA GLY A 258 11.49 -20.38 -20.13
C GLY A 258 12.09 -20.20 -18.72
N PRO A 259 12.95 -21.11 -18.23
CA PRO A 259 13.53 -21.00 -16.90
C PRO A 259 14.45 -19.77 -16.80
N PHE A 260 14.35 -19.02 -15.70
CA PHE A 260 15.40 -18.08 -15.27
C PHE A 260 15.89 -18.46 -13.87
N PHE A 261 16.71 -19.50 -13.81
CA PHE A 261 17.61 -19.70 -12.69
C PHE A 261 18.89 -18.90 -12.96
N GLY A 262 19.15 -17.88 -12.14
CA GLY A 262 20.43 -17.20 -12.13
C GLY A 262 21.55 -18.18 -11.73
N ARG A 263 22.16 -18.83 -12.71
CA ARG A 263 23.54 -19.34 -12.65
C ARG A 263 24.21 -19.02 -13.97
N SER A 264 25.30 -18.27 -13.86
CA SER A 264 26.32 -18.08 -14.88
C SER A 264 26.58 -19.38 -15.66
N GLY A 265 26.42 -19.37 -16.99
CA GLY A 265 26.78 -20.50 -17.85
C GLY A 265 26.16 -20.43 -19.24
N ASN A 266 27.01 -20.29 -20.26
CA ASN A 266 26.68 -20.28 -21.69
C ASN A 266 25.98 -21.57 -22.16
N ALA A 267 24.96 -21.46 -23.02
CA ALA A 267 24.80 -22.34 -24.19
C ALA A 267 23.63 -21.88 -25.09
N SER A 268 23.93 -21.83 -26.39
CA SER A 268 23.06 -21.45 -27.51
C SER A 268 21.95 -22.46 -27.78
N LEU A 269 20.72 -21.98 -28.06
CA LEU A 269 19.68 -22.72 -28.78
C LEU A 269 18.78 -21.75 -29.55
N LYS A 270 18.81 -21.83 -30.89
CA LYS A 270 17.85 -21.18 -31.79
C LYS A 270 16.68 -22.15 -32.04
N LYS A 271 15.47 -21.79 -31.59
CA LYS A 271 14.19 -22.38 -32.05
C LYS A 271 13.07 -21.38 -31.71
N ALA A 272 12.33 -20.94 -32.73
CA ALA A 272 11.12 -20.09 -32.69
C ALA A 272 10.92 -19.21 -31.43
N THR A 273 11.27 -17.92 -31.54
CA THR A 273 11.23 -16.95 -30.43
C THR A 273 9.81 -16.57 -30.02
N TYR A 274 9.13 -17.43 -29.26
CA TYR A 274 8.11 -16.96 -28.31
C TYR A 274 8.86 -16.43 -27.08
N VAL A 275 8.65 -15.16 -26.74
CA VAL A 275 9.37 -14.49 -25.64
C VAL A 275 8.73 -14.92 -24.34
N GLY A 276 9.39 -15.88 -23.68
CA GLY A 276 8.76 -16.68 -22.66
C GLY A 276 8.26 -15.95 -21.40
N VAL A 277 7.33 -16.61 -20.71
CA VAL A 277 6.88 -16.27 -19.36
C VAL A 277 8.11 -16.33 -18.44
N ARG A 278 8.48 -15.20 -17.84
CA ARG A 278 9.60 -15.13 -16.90
C ARG A 278 9.08 -14.92 -15.49
N CYS A 279 9.34 -15.86 -14.59
CA CYS A 279 8.91 -15.77 -13.19
C CYS A 279 10.12 -15.41 -12.30
N ARG A 280 10.04 -14.34 -11.50
CA ARG A 280 11.12 -13.86 -10.60
C ARG A 280 10.60 -13.47 -9.23
N GLN A 281 11.32 -13.83 -8.17
CA GLN A 281 11.05 -13.33 -6.82
C GLN A 281 11.77 -12.01 -6.53
N ILE A 282 11.04 -11.06 -5.94
CA ILE A 282 11.52 -9.77 -5.44
C ILE A 282 11.17 -9.77 -3.95
N SER A 283 12.12 -10.16 -3.12
CA SER A 283 12.01 -9.92 -1.68
C SER A 283 13.14 -8.98 -1.34
N THR A 284 12.78 -7.72 -1.13
CA THR A 284 13.62 -6.77 -0.41
C THR A 284 13.37 -6.99 1.09
N ASP A 285 14.32 -6.61 1.94
CA ASP A 285 14.11 -6.64 3.40
C ASP A 285 13.19 -5.49 3.89
N ASP A 286 12.47 -4.84 2.95
CA ASP A 286 11.57 -3.71 3.19
C ASP A 286 10.19 -3.95 2.56
N PRO A 287 9.15 -4.19 3.36
CA PRO A 287 7.80 -4.48 2.84
C PRO A 287 7.19 -3.31 2.06
N VAL A 288 7.63 -2.08 2.29
CA VAL A 288 7.11 -0.91 1.57
C VAL A 288 7.66 -0.89 0.14
N VAL A 289 8.96 -1.17 -0.03
CA VAL A 289 9.59 -1.29 -1.35
C VAL A 289 9.01 -2.46 -2.13
N ASP A 290 8.78 -3.62 -1.48
CA ASP A 290 8.12 -4.76 -2.12
C ASP A 290 6.71 -4.40 -2.61
N LEU A 291 5.90 -3.74 -1.79
CA LEU A 291 4.54 -3.32 -2.15
C LEU A 291 4.55 -2.37 -3.35
N LEU A 292 5.41 -1.35 -3.30
CA LEU A 292 5.50 -0.34 -4.35
C LEU A 292 6.14 -0.87 -5.64
N THR A 293 7.00 -1.88 -5.53
CA THR A 293 7.51 -2.61 -6.70
C THR A 293 6.39 -3.40 -7.39
N LEU A 294 5.53 -4.09 -6.63
CA LEU A 294 4.34 -4.73 -7.20
C LEU A 294 3.37 -3.70 -7.79
N ALA A 295 3.18 -2.56 -7.13
CA ALA A 295 2.35 -1.46 -7.63
C ALA A 295 2.92 -0.78 -8.88
N SER A 296 4.20 -0.98 -9.20
CA SER A 296 4.84 -0.47 -10.42
C SER A 296 4.73 -1.44 -11.61
N CYS A 297 4.07 -2.59 -11.41
CA CYS A 297 3.75 -3.53 -12.48
C CYS A 297 2.53 -3.05 -13.28
N ASP A 298 2.38 -3.55 -14.51
CA ASP A 298 1.24 -3.21 -15.37
C ASP A 298 -0.06 -3.87 -14.87
N HIS A 299 0.04 -5.08 -14.30
CA HIS A 299 -1.09 -5.84 -13.75
C HIS A 299 -0.70 -6.51 -12.42
N VAL A 300 -1.69 -6.95 -11.64
CA VAL A 300 -1.43 -7.62 -10.34
C VAL A 300 -2.31 -8.85 -10.13
N ILE A 301 -1.69 -9.93 -9.67
CA ILE A 301 -2.33 -11.10 -9.08
C ILE A 301 -2.13 -11.00 -7.56
N MET A 302 -3.21 -10.97 -6.80
CA MET A 302 -3.14 -10.94 -5.33
C MET A 302 -3.71 -12.18 -4.67
N SER A 303 -3.05 -12.65 -3.62
CA SER A 303 -3.61 -13.62 -2.68
C SER A 303 -4.57 -12.96 -1.68
N VAL A 304 -4.32 -13.07 -0.37
CA VAL A 304 -5.25 -12.58 0.68
C VAL A 304 -4.63 -11.45 1.49
N GLY A 305 -5.44 -10.45 1.81
CA GLY A 305 -5.09 -9.35 2.72
C GLY A 305 -4.79 -8.03 2.01
N THR A 306 -4.51 -7.00 2.81
CA THR A 306 -4.45 -5.61 2.35
C THR A 306 -3.17 -5.25 1.60
N PHE A 307 -2.08 -6.02 1.75
CA PHE A 307 -0.82 -5.78 1.02
C PHE A 307 -1.02 -5.92 -0.50
N GLY A 308 -1.47 -7.10 -0.95
CA GLY A 308 -1.77 -7.34 -2.36
C GLY A 308 -2.92 -6.47 -2.87
N TRP A 309 -3.88 -6.11 -2.01
CA TRP A 309 -4.95 -5.18 -2.35
C TRP A 309 -4.39 -3.81 -2.75
N TRP A 310 -3.49 -3.24 -1.93
CA TRP A 310 -2.87 -1.95 -2.23
C TRP A 310 -1.95 -2.00 -3.45
N ALA A 311 -1.19 -3.08 -3.61
CA ALA A 311 -0.39 -3.29 -4.81
C ALA A 311 -1.26 -3.25 -6.08
N GLY A 312 -2.37 -4.00 -6.10
CA GLY A 312 -3.28 -4.03 -7.25
C GLY A 312 -4.00 -2.70 -7.47
N TRP A 313 -4.49 -2.06 -6.41
CA TRP A 313 -5.19 -0.78 -6.55
C TRP A 313 -4.28 0.30 -7.12
N LEU A 314 -3.02 0.37 -6.67
CA LEU A 314 -2.05 1.36 -7.16
C LEU A 314 -1.52 1.07 -8.57
N ALA A 315 -1.38 -0.20 -8.96
CA ALA A 315 -0.93 -0.59 -10.31
C ALA A 315 -1.83 -0.05 -11.44
N GLY A 316 -3.14 0.03 -11.19
CA GLY A 316 -4.08 0.68 -12.12
C GLY A 316 -4.45 -0.10 -13.38
N GLY A 317 -3.80 -1.24 -13.68
CA GLY A 317 -4.27 -2.20 -14.67
C GLY A 317 -5.16 -3.29 -14.08
N ASP A 318 -5.36 -4.37 -14.85
CA ASP A 318 -6.14 -5.53 -14.40
C ASP A 318 -5.60 -6.15 -13.10
N VAL A 319 -6.53 -6.47 -12.19
CA VAL A 319 -6.23 -7.13 -10.91
C VAL A 319 -7.01 -8.42 -10.80
N VAL A 320 -6.30 -9.54 -10.64
CA VAL A 320 -6.88 -10.86 -10.32
C VAL A 320 -6.77 -11.09 -8.82
N TYR A 321 -7.87 -11.46 -8.17
CA TYR A 321 -7.89 -11.76 -6.74
C TYR A 321 -8.50 -13.13 -6.44
N TYR A 322 -8.06 -13.70 -5.33
CA TYR A 322 -8.58 -14.97 -4.85
C TYR A 322 -9.98 -14.78 -4.25
N ASN A 323 -10.99 -15.39 -4.87
CA ASN A 323 -12.41 -15.16 -4.54
C ASN A 323 -12.94 -15.98 -3.35
N HIS A 324 -12.11 -16.85 -2.75
CA HIS A 324 -12.45 -17.61 -1.54
C HIS A 324 -11.49 -17.34 -0.37
N PRO A 325 -11.25 -16.07 0.02
CA PRO A 325 -10.20 -15.71 0.98
C PRO A 325 -10.53 -16.13 2.42
N TYR A 326 -11.79 -16.47 2.71
CA TYR A 326 -12.28 -16.80 4.04
C TYR A 326 -12.98 -18.15 4.08
N ARG A 327 -12.78 -18.90 5.17
CA ARG A 327 -13.47 -20.18 5.43
C ARG A 327 -14.95 -19.92 5.67
N PRO A 328 -15.87 -20.70 5.06
CA PRO A 328 -17.30 -20.58 5.31
C PRO A 328 -17.62 -20.60 6.81
N LYS A 329 -18.56 -19.75 7.23
CA LYS A 329 -19.03 -19.62 8.63
C LYS A 329 -18.00 -19.11 9.65
N SER A 330 -16.79 -18.73 9.23
CA SER A 330 -15.80 -18.09 10.11
C SER A 330 -16.17 -16.64 10.46
N THR A 331 -15.45 -16.05 11.43
CA THR A 331 -15.64 -14.64 11.81
C THR A 331 -15.44 -13.69 10.62
N LEU A 332 -14.40 -13.90 9.81
CA LEU A 332 -14.16 -13.09 8.61
C LEU A 332 -15.26 -13.29 7.56
N TRP A 333 -15.71 -14.53 7.34
CA TRP A 333 -16.81 -14.81 6.42
C TRP A 333 -18.10 -14.07 6.80
N ASN A 334 -18.43 -14.02 8.09
CA ASN A 334 -19.65 -13.38 8.57
C ASN A 334 -19.54 -11.85 8.70
N SER A 335 -18.32 -11.30 8.69
CA SER A 335 -18.09 -9.88 8.91
C SER A 335 -17.71 -9.12 7.66
N THR A 336 -17.11 -9.76 6.66
CA THR A 336 -16.66 -9.10 5.43
C THR A 336 -17.75 -9.10 4.36
N LYS A 337 -17.91 -7.97 3.68
CA LYS A 337 -18.68 -7.87 2.44
C LYS A 337 -17.72 -7.71 1.26
N MET A 338 -17.68 -8.70 0.38
CA MET A 338 -16.67 -8.79 -0.69
C MET A 338 -16.72 -7.57 -1.63
N GLU A 339 -17.91 -7.04 -1.91
CA GLU A 339 -18.12 -5.89 -2.83
C GLU A 339 -17.73 -4.55 -2.20
N ASP A 340 -17.64 -4.49 -0.87
CA ASP A 340 -17.16 -3.32 -0.16
C ASP A 340 -15.63 -3.36 0.02
N PHE A 341 -15.03 -4.56 0.00
CA PHE A 341 -13.58 -4.74 0.08
C PHE A 341 -12.91 -4.70 -1.31
N PHE A 342 -13.39 -5.47 -2.28
CA PHE A 342 -12.85 -5.51 -3.64
C PHE A 342 -13.58 -4.50 -4.55
N PRO A 343 -12.86 -3.57 -5.22
CA PRO A 343 -13.45 -2.64 -6.17
C PRO A 343 -14.10 -3.34 -7.37
N PRO A 344 -15.11 -2.73 -8.01
CA PRO A 344 -15.64 -3.23 -9.27
C PRO A 344 -14.55 -3.27 -10.35
N GLY A 345 -14.68 -4.21 -11.29
CA GLY A 345 -13.72 -4.40 -12.38
C GLY A 345 -12.56 -5.34 -12.05
N TRP A 346 -12.32 -5.65 -10.77
CA TRP A 346 -11.35 -6.69 -10.41
C TRP A 346 -11.89 -8.08 -10.72
N ILE A 347 -10.98 -8.98 -11.10
CA ILE A 347 -11.31 -10.30 -11.66
C ILE A 347 -11.25 -11.35 -10.55
N PRO A 348 -12.39 -11.91 -10.12
CA PRO A 348 -12.41 -13.01 -9.16
C PRO A 348 -11.90 -14.29 -9.80
N MET A 349 -11.05 -15.03 -9.09
CA MET A 349 -10.62 -16.36 -9.50
C MET A 349 -10.50 -17.29 -8.30
N ALA A 350 -10.96 -18.53 -8.46
CA ALA A 350 -10.86 -19.60 -7.48
C ALA A 350 -9.60 -20.42 -7.70
#